data_AF-A0A202BFW9-F1
#
_entry.id   AF-A0A202BFW9-F1
#
_cell.length_a   1.000
_cell.length_b   1.000
_cell.length_c   1.000
_cell.angle_alpha   90.00
_cell.angle_beta   90.00
_cell.angle_gamma   90.00
#
_symmetry.space_group_name_H-M   'P 1'
#
loop_
_entity.id
_entity.type
_entity.pdbx_description
1 polymer ?
#
loop_
_entity_poly.entity_id
_entity_poly.type
_entity_poly.pdbx_seq_one_letter_code
_entity_poly.pdbx_strand_id
1 'polypeptide(L)'
;MLLTLLAGCSSGYDSDVQERFVNGCMGRGATRSYCSCMLKVYESRHTQDQYVALETEMRLTGAIPAGFRETMLAGLQQCRP
;
A
#
# COMPACT_ATOMS: atom_id res chain seq x y z
N MET A 1 -18.68 23.26 24.32
CA MET A 1 -18.30 21.86 24.05
C MET A 1 -18.18 21.69 22.55
N LEU A 2 -16.96 21.70 22.00
CA LEU A 2 -16.71 21.36 20.60
C LEU A 2 -15.80 20.13 20.60
N LEU A 3 -16.38 18.97 20.26
CA LEU A 3 -15.65 17.73 20.11
C LEU A 3 -14.71 17.84 18.91
N THR A 4 -13.44 18.16 19.15
CA THR A 4 -12.36 17.89 18.19
C THR A 4 -11.93 16.44 18.40
N LEU A 5 -12.60 15.55 17.68
CA LEU A 5 -12.16 14.17 17.47
C LEU A 5 -10.82 14.23 16.72
N LEU A 6 -9.72 14.24 17.47
CA LEU A 6 -8.44 13.74 16.98
C LEU A 6 -8.59 12.22 16.82
N ALA A 7 -9.20 11.80 15.72
CA ALA A 7 -9.07 10.44 15.24
C ALA A 7 -7.57 10.19 15.05
N GLY A 8 -7.05 9.24 15.82
CA GLY A 8 -5.63 9.06 16.05
C GLY A 8 -4.82 9.00 14.76
N CYS A 9 -3.69 9.69 14.76
CA CYS A 9 -2.67 9.61 13.72
C CYS A 9 -2.07 8.19 13.69
N SER A 10 -2.75 7.25 13.03
CA SER A 10 -2.07 6.08 12.48
C SER A 10 -1.30 6.56 11.26
N SER A 11 0.03 6.48 11.29
CA SER A 11 0.92 6.92 10.20
C SER A 11 1.01 5.88 9.06
N GLY A 12 -0.08 5.17 8.78
CA GLY A 12 -0.17 4.11 7.80
C GLY A 12 -1.61 3.67 7.55
N TYR A 13 -1.79 2.67 6.69
CA TYR A 13 -3.11 2.11 6.38
C TYR A 13 -3.71 1.38 7.59
N ASP A 14 -4.98 1.04 7.53
CA ASP A 14 -5.63 0.17 8.49
C ASP A 14 -4.97 -1.22 8.49
N SER A 15 -4.98 -1.90 9.65
CA SER A 15 -4.32 -3.19 9.84
C SER A 15 -4.68 -4.21 8.76
N ASP A 16 -5.96 -4.27 8.39
CA ASP A 16 -6.47 -5.25 7.43
C ASP A 16 -5.96 -4.96 6.00
N VAL A 17 -5.71 -3.70 5.67
CA VAL A 17 -5.12 -3.30 4.39
C VAL A 17 -3.62 -3.63 4.38
N GLN A 18 -2.92 -3.32 5.48
CA GLN A 18 -1.51 -3.67 5.63
C GLN A 18 -1.28 -5.18 5.53
N GLU A 19 -2.07 -5.98 6.23
CA GLU A 19 -1.97 -7.43 6.23
C GLU A 19 -2.27 -8.03 4.85
N ARG A 20 -3.33 -7.55 4.16
CA ARG A 20 -3.63 -7.98 2.80
C ARG A 20 -2.49 -7.69 1.83
N PHE A 21 -1.90 -6.49 1.92
CA PHE A 21 -0.74 -6.13 1.09
C PHE A 21 0.44 -7.07 1.36
N VAL A 22 0.84 -7.20 2.63
CA VAL A 22 2.04 -7.98 3.01
C VAL A 22 1.86 -9.44 2.65
N ASN A 23 0.70 -10.03 2.96
CA ASN A 23 0.40 -11.42 2.64
C ASN A 23 0.34 -11.65 1.12
N GLY A 24 -0.26 -10.74 0.36
CA GLY A 24 -0.30 -10.83 -1.11
C GLY A 24 1.09 -10.72 -1.74
N CYS A 25 1.95 -9.86 -1.21
CA CYS A 25 3.34 -9.73 -1.63
C CYS A 25 4.16 -10.99 -1.29
N MET A 26 4.03 -11.52 -0.07
CA MET A 26 4.71 -12.75 0.35
C MET A 26 4.22 -13.97 -0.43
N GLY A 27 2.93 -14.03 -0.77
CA GLY A 27 2.36 -15.08 -1.62
C GLY A 27 2.96 -15.14 -3.04
N ARG A 28 3.69 -14.09 -3.46
CA ARG A 28 4.47 -14.03 -4.70
C ARG A 28 5.95 -14.41 -4.53
N GLY A 29 6.34 -14.89 -3.35
CA GLY A 29 7.68 -15.41 -3.06
C GLY A 29 8.66 -14.40 -2.45
N ALA A 30 8.20 -13.20 -2.05
CA ALA A 30 9.06 -12.19 -1.44
C ALA A 30 9.16 -12.33 0.09
N THR A 31 10.21 -11.78 0.69
CA THR A 31 10.42 -11.78 2.13
C THR A 31 9.47 -10.82 2.83
N ARG A 32 9.11 -11.09 4.10
CA ARG A 32 8.26 -10.18 4.90
C ARG A 32 8.89 -8.78 5.01
N SER A 33 10.21 -8.70 5.20
CA SER A 33 10.94 -7.43 5.27
C SER A 33 10.82 -6.62 3.98
N TYR A 34 10.97 -7.26 2.83
CA TYR A 34 10.77 -6.62 1.53
C TYR A 34 9.32 -6.13 1.38
N CYS A 35 8.34 -6.97 1.70
CA CYS A 35 6.93 -6.62 1.57
C CYS A 35 6.52 -5.47 2.51
N SER A 36 7.03 -5.44 3.74
CA SER A 36 6.81 -4.32 4.66
C SER A 36 7.49 -3.04 4.17
N CYS A 37 8.67 -3.12 3.55
CA CYS A 37 9.30 -1.97 2.90
C CYS A 37 8.44 -1.45 1.74
N MET A 38 7.99 -2.33 0.85
CA MET A 38 7.14 -1.96 -0.28
C MET A 38 5.86 -1.29 0.20
N LEU A 39 5.20 -1.82 1.24
CA LEU A 39 4.02 -1.21 1.85
C LEU A 39 4.29 0.25 2.26
N LYS A 40 5.42 0.52 2.93
CA LYS A 40 5.79 1.89 3.35
C LYS A 40 5.95 2.84 2.17
N VAL A 41 6.43 2.35 1.02
CA VAL A 41 6.51 3.15 -0.20
C VAL A 41 5.11 3.51 -0.72
N TYR A 42 4.15 2.58 -0.68
CA TYR A 42 2.76 2.87 -1.02
C TYR A 42 2.12 3.87 -0.04
N GLU A 43 2.27 3.64 1.26
CA GLU A 43 1.75 4.55 2.31
C GLU A 43 2.31 5.97 2.18
N SER A 44 3.54 6.13 1.67
CA SER A 44 4.15 7.46 1.45
C SER A 44 3.62 8.22 0.23
N ARG A 45 2.93 7.53 -0.69
CA ARG A 45 2.52 8.10 -2.00
C ARG A 45 1.02 8.14 -2.21
N HIS A 46 0.29 7.26 -1.53
CA HIS A 46 -1.15 7.12 -1.66
C HIS A 46 -1.78 7.11 -0.29
N THR A 47 -2.88 7.83 -0.14
CA THR A 47 -3.82 7.55 0.96
C THR A 47 -4.38 6.13 0.81
N GLN A 48 -4.94 5.59 1.89
CA GLN A 48 -5.58 4.28 1.82
C GLN A 48 -6.68 4.24 0.73
N ASP A 49 -7.53 5.27 0.66
CA ASP A 49 -8.60 5.33 -0.34
C ASP A 49 -8.06 5.33 -1.76
N GLN A 50 -6.95 6.03 -2.01
CA GLN A 50 -6.26 6.02 -3.31
C GLN A 50 -5.69 4.63 -3.62
N TYR A 51 -5.06 3.97 -2.64
CA TYR A 51 -4.56 2.61 -2.80
C TYR A 51 -5.69 1.62 -3.12
N VAL A 52 -6.81 1.67 -2.40
CA VAL A 52 -7.98 0.82 -2.64
C VAL A 52 -8.61 1.10 -4.00
N ALA A 53 -8.63 2.35 -4.45
CA ALA A 53 -9.10 2.70 -5.79
C ALA A 53 -8.20 2.08 -6.89
N LEU A 54 -6.87 2.14 -6.72
CA LEU A 54 -5.92 1.50 -7.62
C LEU A 54 -6.07 -0.03 -7.64
N GLU A 55 -6.26 -0.66 -6.48
CA GLU A 55 -6.56 -2.11 -6.38
C GLU A 55 -7.85 -2.46 -7.12
N THR A 56 -8.88 -1.63 -6.97
CA THR A 56 -10.17 -1.81 -7.62
C THR A 56 -10.05 -1.69 -9.14
N GLU A 57 -9.32 -0.69 -9.63
CA GLU A 57 -9.05 -0.50 -11.06
C GLU A 57 -8.30 -1.71 -11.65
N MET A 58 -7.27 -2.21 -10.96
CA MET A 58 -6.55 -3.43 -11.36
C MET A 58 -7.49 -4.63 -11.47
N ARG A 59 -8.39 -4.80 -10.49
CA ARG A 59 -9.34 -5.92 -10.47
C ARG A 59 -10.36 -5.83 -11.60
N LEU A 60 -10.84 -4.63 -11.91
CA LEU A 60 -11.87 -4.43 -12.93
C LEU A 60 -11.31 -4.51 -14.36
N THR A 61 -10.10 -4.02 -14.58
CA THR A 61 -9.51 -3.90 -15.93
C THR A 61 -8.53 -5.02 -16.26
N GLY A 62 -7.96 -5.67 -15.25
CA GLY A 62 -6.82 -6.59 -15.40
C GLY A 62 -5.50 -5.89 -15.77
N ALA A 63 -5.50 -4.56 -15.92
CA ALA A 63 -4.32 -3.76 -16.23
C ALA A 63 -3.72 -3.15 -14.96
N ILE A 64 -2.42 -2.84 -14.97
CA ILE A 64 -1.76 -2.12 -13.87
C ILE A 64 -1.90 -0.60 -14.12
N PRO A 65 -2.60 0.16 -13.26
CA PRO A 65 -2.72 1.60 -13.37
C PRO A 65 -1.36 2.29 -13.27
N ALA A 66 -1.23 3.45 -13.93
CA ALA A 66 0.02 4.19 -13.96
C ALA A 66 0.55 4.52 -12.55
N GLY A 67 -0.31 5.04 -11.66
CA GLY A 67 0.09 5.41 -10.29
C GLY A 67 0.57 4.21 -9.46
N PHE A 68 -0.02 3.04 -9.66
CA PHE A 68 0.44 1.80 -9.03
C PHE A 68 1.81 1.38 -9.58
N ARG A 69 1.96 1.35 -10.91
CA ARG A 69 3.22 0.99 -11.58
C ARG A 69 4.38 1.88 -11.17
N GLU A 70 4.18 3.20 -11.14
CA GLU A 70 5.21 4.17 -10.77
C GLU A 70 5.67 3.98 -9.32
N THR A 71 4.74 3.67 -8.43
CA THR A 71 5.03 3.40 -7.02
C THR A 71 5.78 2.09 -6.83
N MET A 72 5.37 1.05 -7.56
CA MET A 72 6.09 -0.22 -7.59
C MET A 72 7.53 -0.04 -8.08
N LEU A 73 7.74 0.71 -9.17
CA LEU A 73 9.08 0.99 -9.72
C LEU A 73 9.97 1.75 -8.72
N ALA A 74 9.41 2.72 -8.02
CA ALA A 74 10.13 3.41 -6.95
C ALA A 74 10.49 2.47 -5.80
N GLY A 75 9.57 1.58 -5.41
CA GLY A 75 9.80 0.58 -4.39
C GLY A 75 10.92 -0.40 -4.75
N LEU A 76 11.01 -0.83 -6.02
CA LEU A 76 12.08 -1.70 -6.50
C LEU A 76 13.49 -1.08 -6.35
N GLN A 77 13.59 0.25 -6.40
CA GLN A 77 14.86 0.96 -6.18
C GLN A 77 15.20 1.12 -4.69
N GLN A 78 14.18 1.16 -3.82
CA GLN A 78 14.34 1.47 -2.40
C GLN A 78 14.38 0.22 -1.52
N CYS A 79 13.65 -0.82 -1.89
CA CYS A 79 13.46 -2.02 -1.09
C CYS A 79 14.34 -3.15 -1.59
N ARG A 80 15.18 -3.67 -0.68
CA ARG A 80 16.05 -4.82 -0.97
C ARG A 80 15.29 -6.13 -0.78
N PRO A 81 15.33 -7.08 -1.75
CA PRO A 81 14.71 -8.40 -1.63
C PRO A 81 15.17 -9.19 -0.40
#